data_AF-A0A1F9VBV6-F1
#
_entry.id   AF-A0A1F9VBV6-F1
#
_cell.length_a   1.000
_cell.length_b   1.000
_cell.length_c   1.000
_cell.angle_alpha   90.00
_cell.angle_beta   90.00
_cell.angle_gamma   90.00
#
_symmetry.space_group_name_H-M   'P 1'
#
loop_
_entity.id
_entity.type
_entity.pdbx_description
1 polymer ?
#
loop_
_entity_poly.entity_id
_entity_poly.type
_entity_poly.pdbx_seq_one_letter_code
_entity_poly.pdbx_strand_id
1 'polypeptide(L)'
;METLAGLKQLEGQFSLVGDRVIALKAKLEDLLFRAQRIANAQKIHAANPDTMFGYDLQHFRRDVRGFAQDISGLPVLLGSLERTAAYDERAAKFAQNVMRLSVRISQSLRSLHDTAILAHQHIRTADHKIEAWYISQEVEELVMKGQGLPTSANKIVVACSTPPPGSAPAEPPAPPGAPPKT
;
A
#
# COMPACT_ATOMS: atom_id res chain seq x y z
N MET A 1 -3.84 0.57 -26.75
CA MET A 1 -3.52 1.95 -26.33
C MET A 1 -4.19 2.34 -25.01
N GLU A 2 -5.43 1.91 -24.73
CA GLU A 2 -6.13 2.23 -23.47
C GLU A 2 -5.44 1.67 -22.21
N THR A 3 -4.89 0.45 -22.28
CA THR A 3 -4.16 -0.19 -21.15
C THR A 3 -2.95 0.63 -20.71
N LEU A 4 -2.17 1.18 -21.65
CA LEU A 4 -1.01 2.01 -21.35
C LEU A 4 -1.41 3.31 -20.63
N ALA A 5 -2.47 3.98 -21.10
CA ALA A 5 -2.97 5.21 -20.48
C ALA A 5 -3.49 4.94 -19.06
N GLY A 6 -4.25 3.85 -18.88
CA GLY A 6 -4.74 3.43 -17.58
C GLY A 6 -3.61 3.09 -16.60
N LEU A 7 -2.55 2.41 -17.05
CA LEU A 7 -1.39 2.09 -16.21
C LEU A 7 -0.61 3.33 -15.76
N LYS A 8 -0.46 4.33 -16.63
CA LYS A 8 0.16 5.62 -16.26
C LYS A 8 -0.65 6.35 -15.19
N GLN A 9 -1.97 6.40 -15.36
CA GLN A 9 -2.85 7.01 -14.37
C GLN A 9 -2.77 6.27 -13.03
N LEU A 10 -2.79 4.93 -13.08
CA LEU A 10 -2.77 4.09 -11.89
C LEU A 10 -1.43 4.17 -11.16
N GLU A 11 -0.30 4.28 -11.88
CA GLU A 11 1.01 4.58 -11.29
C GLU A 11 0.98 5.88 -10.46
N GLY A 12 0.42 6.96 -11.02
CA GLY A 12 0.28 8.24 -10.32
C GLY A 12 -0.59 8.13 -9.06
N GLN A 13 -1.73 7.44 -9.15
CA GLN A 13 -2.61 7.21 -8.00
C GLN A 13 -1.95 6.36 -6.92
N PHE A 14 -1.24 5.30 -7.29
CA PHE A 14 -0.52 4.46 -6.35
C PHE A 14 0.61 5.22 -5.66
N SER A 15 1.30 6.13 -6.36
CA SER A 15 2.30 7.00 -5.74
C SER A 15 1.67 7.88 -4.65
N LEU A 16 0.58 8.58 -4.96
CA LEU A 16 -0.12 9.44 -4.01
C LEU A 16 -0.65 8.69 -2.78
N VAL A 17 -1.22 7.49 -3.01
CA VAL A 17 -1.69 6.62 -1.93
C VAL A 17 -0.51 6.16 -1.06
N GLY A 18 0.60 5.77 -1.69
CA GLY A 18 1.83 5.39 -0.98
C GLY A 18 2.33 6.50 -0.05
N ASP A 19 2.38 7.73 -0.54
CA ASP A 19 2.82 8.89 0.25
C ASP A 19 1.86 9.17 1.43
N ARG A 20 0.54 9.03 1.21
CA ARG A 20 -0.45 9.18 2.29
C ARG A 20 -0.36 8.11 3.37
N VAL A 21 -0.09 6.84 3.02
CA VAL A 21 0.13 5.80 4.05
C VAL A 21 1.33 6.15 4.92
N ILE A 22 2.43 6.62 4.31
CA ILE A 22 3.63 7.02 5.04
C ILE A 22 3.32 8.19 5.99
N ALA A 23 2.58 9.20 5.51
CA ALA A 23 2.17 10.33 6.34
C ALA A 23 1.26 9.91 7.51
N LEU A 24 0.30 9.02 7.28
CA LEU A 24 -0.55 8.46 8.34
C LEU A 24 0.27 7.71 9.38
N LYS A 25 1.24 6.90 8.94
CA LYS A 25 2.12 6.17 9.85
C LYS A 25 2.92 7.13 10.73
N ALA A 26 3.52 8.17 10.15
CA ALA A 26 4.27 9.17 10.91
C ALA A 26 3.40 9.89 11.96
N LYS A 27 2.15 10.24 11.61
CA LYS A 27 1.19 10.82 12.57
C LYS A 27 0.87 9.85 13.72
N LEU A 28 0.70 8.56 13.43
CA LEU A 28 0.43 7.55 14.45
C LEU A 28 1.64 7.31 15.36
N GLU A 29 2.85 7.34 14.82
CA GLU A 29 4.08 7.27 15.60
C GLU A 29 4.19 8.46 16.57
N ASP A 30 3.89 9.69 16.12
CA ASP A 30 3.83 10.87 17.02
C ASP A 30 2.79 10.68 18.15
N LEU A 31 1.58 10.25 17.80
CA LEU A 31 0.52 9.98 18.78
C LEU A 31 0.92 8.88 19.78
N LEU A 32 1.62 7.83 19.33
CA LEU A 32 2.16 6.80 20.19
C LEU A 32 3.18 7.37 21.20
N PHE A 33 4.13 8.19 20.74
CA PHE A 33 5.11 8.82 21.62
C PHE A 33 4.44 9.73 22.67
N ARG A 34 3.44 10.50 22.25
CA ARG A 34 2.65 11.35 23.15
C ARG A 34 1.88 10.51 24.16
N ALA A 35 1.22 9.43 23.74
CA ALA A 35 0.54 8.49 24.63
C ALA A 35 1.47 7.88 25.68
N GLN A 36 2.68 7.50 25.29
CA GLN A 36 3.71 6.98 26.20
C GLN A 36 4.13 8.01 27.25
N ARG A 37 4.32 9.28 26.84
CA ARG A 37 4.64 10.38 27.76
C ARG A 37 3.52 10.62 28.77
N ILE A 38 2.27 10.63 28.32
CA ILE A 38 1.09 10.81 29.20
C ILE A 38 0.99 9.65 30.18
N ALA A 39 1.10 8.41 29.70
CA ALA A 39 1.07 7.22 30.55
C ALA A 39 2.21 7.23 31.59
N ASN A 40 3.40 7.74 31.24
CA ASN A 40 4.49 7.89 32.19
C ASN A 40 4.22 8.98 33.23
N ALA A 41 3.70 10.14 32.81
CA ALA A 41 3.32 11.22 33.73
C ALA A 41 2.29 10.76 34.77
N GLN A 42 1.30 9.97 34.35
CA GLN A 42 0.32 9.36 35.24
C GLN A 42 0.96 8.42 36.26
N LYS A 43 1.93 7.60 35.86
CA LYS A 43 2.65 6.67 36.77
C LYS A 43 3.42 7.40 37.87
N ILE A 44 3.96 8.58 37.58
CA ILE A 44 4.73 9.40 38.54
C ILE A 44 3.88 10.48 39.21
N HIS A 45 2.54 10.46 39.04
CA HIS A 45 1.61 11.45 39.56
C HIS A 45 1.91 12.90 39.14
N ALA A 46 2.52 13.09 37.97
CA ALA A 46 2.73 14.40 37.36
C ALA A 46 1.49 14.85 36.59
N ALA A 47 1.31 16.17 36.45
CA ALA A 47 0.26 16.74 35.61
C ALA A 47 0.44 16.30 34.14
N ASN A 48 -0.67 16.04 33.45
CA ASN A 48 -0.64 15.70 32.03
C ASN A 48 -0.17 16.94 31.22
N PRO A 49 0.95 16.87 30.49
CA PRO A 49 1.46 18.01 29.72
C PRO A 49 0.71 18.25 28.40
N ASP A 50 -0.18 17.34 27.98
CA ASP A 50 -0.76 17.35 26.64
C ASP A 50 -2.30 17.40 26.69
N THR A 51 -2.82 18.63 26.56
CA THR A 51 -4.26 18.92 26.62
C THR A 51 -4.97 18.73 25.27
N MET A 52 -4.22 18.62 24.16
CA MET A 52 -4.76 18.50 22.80
C MET A 52 -4.81 17.05 22.30
N PHE A 53 -4.24 16.11 23.05
CA PHE A 53 -4.12 14.71 22.64
C PHE A 53 -5.44 14.07 22.18
N GLY A 54 -6.53 14.27 22.91
CA GLY A 54 -7.85 13.74 22.52
C GLY A 54 -8.38 14.31 21.20
N TYR A 55 -8.16 15.61 20.95
CA TYR A 55 -8.54 16.26 19.71
C TYR A 55 -7.74 15.71 18.51
N ASP A 56 -6.45 15.49 18.70
CA ASP A 56 -5.56 14.96 17.67
C ASP A 56 -5.88 13.49 17.33
N LEU A 57 -6.27 12.69 18.31
CA LEU A 57 -6.76 11.32 18.09
C LEU A 57 -8.01 11.31 17.20
N GLN A 58 -8.97 12.21 17.46
CA GLN A 58 -10.17 12.33 16.64
C GLN A 58 -9.87 12.79 15.21
N HIS A 59 -8.92 13.73 15.07
CA HIS A 59 -8.45 14.20 13.77
C HIS A 59 -7.75 13.10 12.98
N PHE A 60 -6.85 12.36 13.62
CA PHE A 60 -6.17 11.22 13.01
C PHE A 60 -7.16 10.18 12.53
N ARG A 61 -8.17 9.85 13.35
CA ARG A 61 -9.23 8.93 12.99
C ARG A 61 -10.02 9.39 11.75
N ARG A 62 -10.32 10.68 11.65
CA ARG A 62 -10.94 11.26 10.45
C ARG A 62 -10.06 11.08 9.22
N ASP A 63 -8.76 11.30 9.35
CA ASP A 63 -7.80 11.14 8.25
C ASP A 63 -7.70 9.67 7.78
N VAL A 64 -7.70 8.72 8.72
CA VAL A 64 -7.74 7.26 8.45
C VAL A 64 -8.98 6.90 7.64
N ARG A 65 -10.16 7.38 8.03
CA ARG A 65 -11.42 7.14 7.31
C ARG A 65 -11.42 7.76 5.92
N GLY A 66 -10.92 8.98 5.78
CA GLY A 66 -10.75 9.62 4.47
C GLY A 66 -9.84 8.78 3.58
N PHE A 67 -8.73 8.31 4.11
CA PHE A 67 -7.81 7.44 3.38
C PHE A 67 -8.40 6.07 3.02
N ALA A 68 -9.31 5.53 3.85
CA ALA A 68 -10.01 4.30 3.55
C ALA A 68 -10.88 4.38 2.29
N GLN A 69 -11.37 5.57 1.93
CA GLN A 69 -12.09 5.76 0.67
C GLN A 69 -11.14 5.67 -0.53
N ASP A 70 -9.96 6.31 -0.43
CA ASP A 70 -8.97 6.31 -1.50
C ASP A 70 -8.44 4.90 -1.80
N ILE A 71 -8.16 4.12 -0.75
CA ILE A 71 -7.65 2.76 -0.93
C ILE A 71 -8.72 1.81 -1.50
N SER A 72 -10.00 2.05 -1.19
CA SER A 72 -11.11 1.19 -1.64
C SER A 72 -11.31 1.25 -3.16
N GLY A 73 -10.88 2.32 -3.82
CA GLY A 73 -10.95 2.45 -5.28
C GLY A 73 -9.90 1.64 -6.03
N LEU A 74 -8.73 1.40 -5.43
CA LEU A 74 -7.60 0.77 -6.13
C LEU A 74 -7.86 -0.66 -6.62
N PRO A 75 -8.50 -1.56 -5.85
CA PRO A 75 -8.83 -2.90 -6.32
C PRO A 75 -9.75 -2.89 -7.54
N VAL A 76 -10.71 -1.96 -7.59
CA VAL A 76 -11.66 -1.84 -8.72
C VAL A 76 -10.93 -1.44 -9.99
N LEU A 77 -10.03 -0.46 -9.89
CA LEU A 77 -9.24 0.01 -11.03
C LEU A 77 -8.27 -1.06 -11.54
N LEU A 78 -7.57 -1.76 -10.63
CA LEU A 78 -6.74 -2.91 -10.98
C LEU A 78 -7.55 -4.02 -11.65
N GLY A 79 -8.72 -4.38 -11.09
CA GLY A 79 -9.58 -5.42 -11.66
C GLY A 79 -10.15 -5.07 -13.03
N SER A 80 -10.41 -3.79 -13.31
CA SER A 80 -10.80 -3.34 -14.64
C SER A 80 -9.67 -3.50 -15.65
N LEU A 81 -8.45 -3.07 -15.28
CA LEU A 81 -7.28 -3.21 -16.14
C LEU A 81 -6.85 -4.66 -16.33
N GLU A 82 -6.99 -5.51 -15.31
CA GLU A 82 -6.73 -6.95 -15.39
C GLU A 82 -7.54 -7.62 -16.50
N ARG A 83 -8.82 -7.26 -16.66
CA ARG A 83 -9.70 -7.83 -17.68
C ARG A 83 -9.38 -7.39 -19.11
N THR A 84 -8.76 -6.23 -19.27
CA THR A 84 -8.42 -5.64 -20.59
C THR A 84 -6.93 -5.69 -20.89
N ALA A 85 -6.11 -6.20 -19.96
CA ALA A 85 -4.68 -6.31 -20.13
C ALA A 85 -4.36 -7.35 -21.20
N ALA A 86 -3.49 -6.96 -22.12
CA ALA A 86 -2.97 -7.81 -23.18
C ALA A 86 -1.48 -7.50 -23.35
N TYR A 87 -0.80 -8.36 -24.09
CA TYR A 87 0.61 -8.21 -24.38
C TYR A 87 0.91 -6.86 -25.04
N ASP A 88 1.75 -6.07 -24.39
CA ASP A 88 2.21 -4.75 -24.86
C ASP A 88 3.52 -4.41 -24.14
N GLU A 89 4.63 -4.51 -24.88
CA GLU A 89 5.98 -4.25 -24.35
C GLU A 89 6.15 -2.83 -23.78
N ARG A 90 5.44 -1.84 -24.35
CA ARG A 90 5.49 -0.46 -23.85
C ARG A 90 4.72 -0.33 -22.54
N ALA A 91 3.64 -1.08 -22.37
CA ALA A 91 2.85 -1.13 -21.15
C ALA A 91 3.53 -1.94 -20.03
N ALA A 92 4.34 -2.93 -20.37
CA ALA A 92 5.00 -3.82 -19.41
C ALA A 92 5.82 -3.06 -18.35
N LYS A 93 6.55 -2.01 -18.74
CA LYS A 93 7.30 -1.16 -17.80
C LYS A 93 6.39 -0.49 -16.76
N PHE A 94 5.24 0.04 -17.20
CA PHE A 94 4.29 0.70 -16.30
C PHE A 94 3.59 -0.31 -15.39
N ALA A 95 3.24 -1.49 -15.92
CA ALA A 95 2.70 -2.59 -15.11
C ALA A 95 3.68 -3.01 -14.00
N GLN A 96 4.98 -3.11 -14.29
CA GLN A 96 6.01 -3.40 -13.29
C GLN A 96 6.11 -2.30 -12.22
N ASN A 97 6.03 -1.03 -12.61
CA ASN A 97 6.02 0.08 -11.65
C ASN A 97 4.80 0.03 -10.72
N VAL A 98 3.61 -0.18 -11.29
CA VAL A 98 2.37 -0.38 -10.53
C VAL A 98 2.52 -1.55 -9.55
N MET A 99 3.06 -2.69 -9.99
CA MET A 99 3.32 -3.84 -9.13
C MET A 99 4.25 -3.47 -7.97
N ARG A 100 5.37 -2.81 -8.24
CA ARG A 100 6.31 -2.36 -7.20
C ARG A 100 5.65 -1.41 -6.18
N LEU A 101 4.84 -0.47 -6.66
CA LEU A 101 4.11 0.45 -5.78
C LEU A 101 3.05 -0.28 -4.94
N SER A 102 2.35 -1.26 -5.53
CA SER A 102 1.34 -2.06 -4.82
C SER A 102 1.95 -2.85 -3.66
N VAL A 103 3.14 -3.44 -3.86
CA VAL A 103 3.90 -4.13 -2.82
C VAL A 103 4.29 -3.16 -1.71
N ARG A 104 4.81 -1.98 -2.08
CA ARG A 104 5.17 -0.93 -1.11
C ARG A 104 3.98 -0.50 -0.27
N ILE A 105 2.83 -0.21 -0.88
CA ILE A 105 1.60 0.16 -0.16
C ILE A 105 1.19 -0.96 0.81
N SER A 106 1.13 -2.21 0.35
CA SER A 106 0.78 -3.37 1.18
C SER A 106 1.72 -3.53 2.38
N GLN A 107 3.02 -3.29 2.21
CA GLN A 107 4.00 -3.33 3.29
C GLN A 107 3.83 -2.15 4.25
N SER A 108 3.62 -0.93 3.74
CA SER A 108 3.41 0.26 4.56
C SER A 108 2.14 0.16 5.40
N LEU A 109 1.06 -0.43 4.87
CA LEU A 109 -0.17 -0.69 5.60
C LEU A 109 0.02 -1.69 6.73
N ARG A 110 0.77 -2.78 6.49
CA ARG A 110 1.13 -3.72 7.55
C ARG A 110 1.94 -3.04 8.65
N SER A 111 2.93 -2.24 8.28
CA SER A 111 3.71 -1.48 9.25
C SER A 111 2.84 -0.48 10.04
N LEU A 112 1.89 0.19 9.39
CA LEU A 112 0.92 1.07 10.05
C LEU A 112 0.07 0.30 11.07
N HIS A 113 -0.39 -0.90 10.72
CA HIS A 113 -1.16 -1.77 11.60
C HIS A 113 -0.36 -2.23 12.82
N ASP A 114 0.89 -2.63 12.63
CA ASP A 114 1.75 -3.01 13.76
C ASP A 114 1.95 -1.83 14.71
N THR A 115 2.17 -0.62 14.18
CA THR A 115 2.21 0.62 14.98
C THR A 115 0.87 0.89 15.68
N ALA A 116 -0.26 0.64 15.05
CA ALA A 116 -1.59 0.84 15.65
C ALA A 116 -1.85 -0.10 16.84
N ILE A 117 -1.41 -1.36 16.75
CA ILE A 117 -1.49 -2.32 17.86
C ILE A 117 -0.64 -1.84 19.05
N LEU A 118 0.58 -1.35 18.79
CA LEU A 118 1.43 -0.80 19.84
C LEU A 118 0.80 0.46 20.46
N ALA A 119 0.31 1.37 19.63
CA ALA A 119 -0.35 2.60 20.06
C ALA A 119 -1.60 2.31 20.91
N HIS A 120 -2.37 1.29 20.55
CA HIS A 120 -3.59 0.89 21.26
C HIS A 120 -3.35 0.69 22.77
N GLN A 121 -2.25 0.03 23.16
CA GLN A 121 -1.94 -0.24 24.57
C GLN A 121 -1.69 1.06 25.36
N HIS A 122 -0.95 1.99 24.79
CA HIS A 122 -0.58 3.25 25.45
C HIS A 122 -1.73 4.26 25.46
N ILE A 123 -2.47 4.39 24.35
CA ILE A 123 -3.63 5.29 24.24
C ILE A 123 -4.72 4.88 25.26
N ARG A 124 -4.94 3.58 25.45
CA ARG A 124 -5.87 3.07 26.48
C ARG A 124 -5.46 3.44 27.90
N THR A 125 -4.16 3.47 28.17
CA THR A 125 -3.63 3.84 29.48
C THR A 125 -3.82 5.33 29.74
N ALA A 126 -3.72 6.16 28.69
CA ALA A 126 -4.02 7.59 28.71
C ALA A 126 -5.54 7.91 28.75
N ASP A 127 -6.39 6.97 29.16
CA ASP A 127 -7.86 7.07 29.28
C ASP A 127 -8.66 7.30 27.98
N HIS A 128 -8.03 7.14 26.82
CA HIS A 128 -8.69 7.25 25.50
C HIS A 128 -9.07 5.87 24.93
N LYS A 129 -9.76 5.06 25.74
CA LYS A 129 -10.01 3.64 25.43
C LYS A 129 -10.86 3.41 24.19
N ILE A 130 -11.84 4.28 23.95
CA ILE A 130 -12.77 4.17 22.83
C ILE A 130 -12.05 4.52 21.52
N GLU A 131 -11.30 5.61 21.51
CA GLU A 131 -10.49 6.05 20.37
C GLU A 131 -9.44 5.01 19.98
N ALA A 132 -8.74 4.44 20.97
CA ALA A 132 -7.77 3.39 20.76
C ALA A 132 -8.37 2.16 20.06
N TRP A 133 -9.58 1.75 20.45
CA TRP A 133 -10.27 0.61 19.84
C TRP A 133 -10.64 0.90 18.39
N TYR A 134 -11.26 2.06 18.14
CA TYR A 134 -11.66 2.43 16.79
C TYR A 134 -10.48 2.60 15.83
N ILE A 135 -9.38 3.22 16.27
CA ILE A 135 -8.17 3.35 15.43
C ILE A 135 -7.63 1.98 15.02
N SER A 136 -7.57 1.02 15.95
CA SER A 136 -7.10 -0.33 15.63
C SER A 136 -7.99 -1.01 14.60
N GLN A 137 -9.32 -0.92 14.75
CA GLN A 137 -10.28 -1.54 13.83
C GLN A 137 -10.25 -0.90 12.44
N GLU A 138 -10.22 0.44 12.38
CA GLU A 138 -10.20 1.18 11.11
C GLU A 138 -8.88 0.94 10.35
N VAL A 139 -7.75 0.81 11.06
CA VAL A 139 -6.46 0.45 10.43
C VAL A 139 -6.43 -1.01 9.99
N GLU A 140 -7.02 -1.94 10.75
CA GLU A 140 -7.16 -3.34 10.32
C GLU A 140 -7.97 -3.46 9.02
N GLU A 141 -9.08 -2.73 8.91
CA GLU A 141 -9.87 -2.64 7.68
C GLU A 141 -9.04 -2.12 6.49
N LEU A 142 -8.20 -1.10 6.70
CA LEU A 142 -7.29 -0.58 5.66
C LEU A 142 -6.33 -1.66 5.16
N VAL A 143 -5.77 -2.46 6.07
CA VAL A 143 -4.87 -3.55 5.70
C VAL A 143 -5.60 -4.58 4.86
N MET A 144 -6.80 -5.01 5.27
CA MET A 144 -7.58 -6.00 4.53
C MET A 144 -7.85 -5.54 3.08
N LYS A 145 -8.16 -4.24 2.90
CA LYS A 145 -8.36 -3.66 1.55
C LYS A 145 -7.08 -3.63 0.71
N GLY A 146 -5.92 -3.42 1.33
CA GLY A 146 -4.63 -3.34 0.65
C GLY A 146 -3.94 -4.68 0.38
N GLN A 147 -4.34 -5.76 1.05
CA GLN A 147 -3.67 -7.07 0.96
C GLN A 147 -3.70 -7.68 -0.45
N GLY A 148 -4.77 -7.48 -1.21
CA GLY A 148 -4.95 -8.06 -2.54
C GLY A 148 -4.24 -7.31 -3.68
N LEU A 149 -3.78 -6.07 -3.44
CA LEU A 149 -3.23 -5.21 -4.50
C LEU A 149 -2.05 -5.83 -5.25
N PRO A 150 -1.03 -6.44 -4.58
CA PRO A 150 0.09 -7.06 -5.27
C PRO A 150 -0.31 -8.21 -6.19
N THR A 151 -1.27 -9.03 -5.75
CA THR A 151 -1.74 -10.17 -6.54
C THR A 151 -2.37 -9.72 -7.84
N SER A 152 -3.29 -8.74 -7.78
CA SER A 152 -3.93 -8.18 -8.98
C SER A 152 -2.94 -7.45 -9.89
N ALA A 153 -2.02 -6.66 -9.33
CA ALA A 153 -1.01 -5.98 -10.12
C ALA A 153 -0.06 -6.96 -10.84
N ASN A 154 0.30 -8.08 -10.20
CA ASN A 154 1.14 -9.10 -10.80
C ASN A 154 0.47 -9.77 -12.02
N LYS A 155 -0.83 -10.02 -11.97
CA LYS A 155 -1.56 -10.59 -13.12
C LYS A 155 -1.50 -9.68 -14.35
N ILE A 156 -1.59 -8.36 -14.14
CA ILE A 156 -1.46 -7.38 -15.21
C ILE A 156 -0.04 -7.41 -15.80
N VAL A 157 0.99 -7.52 -14.96
CA VAL A 157 2.39 -7.69 -15.43
C VAL A 157 2.52 -8.92 -16.32
N VAL A 158 2.00 -10.06 -15.88
CA VAL A 158 2.03 -11.30 -16.67
C VAL A 158 1.34 -11.10 -18.01
N ALA A 159 0.12 -10.53 -18.02
CA ALA A 159 -0.64 -10.27 -19.24
C ALA A 159 0.09 -9.32 -20.21
N CYS A 160 0.74 -8.27 -19.71
CA CYS A 160 1.47 -7.32 -20.55
C CYS A 160 2.82 -7.84 -21.07
N SER A 161 3.43 -8.81 -20.39
CA SER A 161 4.78 -9.31 -20.70
C SER A 161 4.80 -10.68 -21.40
N THR A 162 3.69 -11.41 -21.38
CA THR A 162 3.61 -12.75 -21.96
C THR A 162 2.97 -12.67 -23.36
N PRO A 163 3.70 -13.04 -24.43
CA PRO A 163 3.14 -13.06 -25.78
C PRO A 163 2.01 -14.09 -25.90
N PRO A 164 1.01 -13.86 -26.76
CA PRO A 164 -0.01 -14.87 -27.04
C PRO A 164 0.63 -16.15 -27.64
N PRO A 165 0.08 -17.34 -27.32
CA PRO A 165 0.60 -18.59 -27.88
C PRO A 165 0.49 -18.57 -29.40
N GLY A 166 1.63 -18.63 -30.09
CA GLY A 166 1.74 -18.56 -31.56
C GLY A 166 2.68 -17.47 -32.08
N SER A 167 3.03 -16.47 -31.25
CA SER A 167 4.02 -15.43 -31.59
C SER A 167 5.39 -15.74 -30.99
N ALA A 168 5.88 -16.98 -31.17
CA ALA A 168 7.23 -17.33 -30.76
C ALA A 168 8.25 -16.39 -31.45
N PRO A 169 9.28 -15.89 -30.73
CA PRO A 169 10.40 -15.22 -31.37
C PRO A 169 11.01 -16.17 -32.40
N ALA A 170 11.30 -15.69 -33.61
CA ALA A 170 11.99 -16.48 -34.62
C ALA A 170 13.22 -17.15 -34.00
N GLU A 171 13.39 -18.45 -34.23
CA GLU A 171 14.55 -19.22 -33.77
C GLU A 171 15.84 -18.43 -34.03
N PRO A 172 16.77 -18.34 -33.06
CA PRO A 172 18.08 -17.77 -33.32
C PRO A 172 18.72 -18.49 -34.51
N PRO A 173 19.33 -17.78 -35.47
CA PRO A 173 19.96 -18.42 -36.62
C PRO A 173 21.00 -19.43 -36.12
N ALA A 174 20.89 -20.66 -36.62
CA ALA A 174 21.78 -21.74 -36.24
C ALA A 174 23.25 -21.33 -36.44
N PRO A 175 24.15 -21.65 -35.49
CA PRO A 175 25.57 -21.35 -35.64
C PRO A 175 26.12 -22.06 -36.90
N PRO A 176 26.99 -21.40 -37.69
CA PRO A 176 27.50 -21.96 -38.94
C PRO A 176 28.19 -23.30 -38.68
N GLY A 177 27.74 -24.34 -39.38
CA GLY A 177 28.25 -25.70 -39.25
C GLY A 177 29.77 -25.76 -39.46
N ALA A 178 30.46 -26.51 -38.60
CA ALA A 178 31.90 -26.71 -38.69
C ALA A 178 32.28 -27.37 -40.04
N PRO A 179 33.44 -27.01 -40.62
CA PRO A 179 33.85 -27.54 -41.92
C PRO A 179 34.15 -29.04 -41.86
N PRO A 180 33.95 -29.78 -42.97
CA PRO A 180 34.12 -31.22 -43.01
C PRO A 180 35.58 -31.60 -42.77
N LYS A 181 35.80 -32.56 -41.88
CA LYS A 181 37.12 -33.15 -41.63
C LYS A 181 37.49 -34.06 -42.80
N THR A 182 38.59 -33.73 -43.47
CA THR A 182 39.37 -34.66 -44.32
C THR A 182 40.15 -35.64 -43.49
#